data_AF-A0A1G2ZHX3-F1
#
_entry.id   AF-A0A1G2ZHX3-F1
#
_cell.length_a   1.000
_cell.length_b   1.000
_cell.length_c   1.000
_cell.angle_alpha   90.00
_cell.angle_beta   90.00
_cell.angle_gamma   90.00
#
_symmetry.space_group_name_H-M   'P 1'
#
loop_
_entity.id
_entity.type
_entity.pdbx_description
1 polymer ?
#
loop_
_entity_poly.entity_id
_entity_poly.type
_entity_poly.pdbx_seq_one_letter_code
_entity_poly.pdbx_strand_id
1 'polypeptide(L)'
;MKIISETPPKYSRQLRHTIVEGGNGKFYAILTQQLYDRQPHPEFPNYEVAVNETDINGKFKVLVGIYLKRFFAKEDAVATYQKILDNFDELLNIPQKQEVQSKPSAPKPTVSTTESSTTH
;
A
#
# COMPACT_ATOMS: atom_id res chain seq x y z
N MET A 1 -0.01 -1.91 -7.40
CA MET A 1 0.80 -1.49 -6.24
C MET A 1 2.09 -0.80 -6.70
N LYS A 2 2.57 0.20 -5.95
CA LYS A 2 3.86 0.88 -6.17
C LYS A 2 4.68 0.88 -4.88
N ILE A 3 5.97 0.51 -4.97
CA ILE A 3 6.90 0.65 -3.83
C ILE A 3 7.28 2.12 -3.67
N ILE A 4 7.08 2.66 -2.47
CA ILE A 4 7.37 4.06 -2.13
C ILE A 4 8.72 4.19 -1.45
N SER A 5 9.03 3.27 -0.54
CA SER A 5 10.34 3.22 0.13
C SER A 5 10.63 1.84 0.67
N GLU A 6 11.89 1.41 0.55
CA GLU A 6 12.42 0.27 1.29
C GLU A 6 13.35 0.80 2.37
N THR A 7 13.06 0.46 3.63
CA THR A 7 13.93 0.88 4.73
C THR A 7 14.76 -0.33 5.17
N PRO A 8 16.10 -0.23 5.21
CA PRO A 8 16.88 -1.27 5.85
C PRO A 8 16.45 -1.37 7.32
N PRO A 9 16.36 -2.59 7.88
CA PRO A 9 15.85 -2.78 9.22
C PRO A 9 16.62 -1.94 10.25
N LYS A 10 15.90 -1.11 11.02
CA LYS A 10 16.50 -0.19 12.00
C LYS A 10 16.80 -0.87 13.34
N TYR A 11 16.21 -2.04 13.59
CA TYR A 11 16.34 -2.79 14.83
C TYR A 11 16.77 -4.23 14.55
N SER A 12 17.49 -4.85 15.49
CA SER A 12 18.00 -6.23 15.36
C SER A 12 16.93 -7.28 15.09
N ARG A 13 15.68 -7.00 15.47
CA ARG A 13 14.52 -7.87 15.28
C ARG A 13 13.80 -7.68 13.95
N GLN A 14 14.22 -6.74 13.11
CA GLN A 14 13.53 -6.47 11.84
C GLN A 14 14.32 -7.11 10.71
N LEU A 15 13.61 -7.82 9.81
CA LEU A 15 14.23 -8.38 8.62
C LEU A 15 14.00 -7.48 7.40
N ARG A 16 12.76 -7.03 7.18
CA ARG A 16 12.39 -6.23 5.99
C ARG A 16 11.18 -5.34 6.25
N HIS A 17 11.25 -4.10 5.76
CA HIS A 17 10.25 -3.06 5.96
C HIS A 17 10.07 -2.28 4.64
N THR A 18 8.97 -2.51 3.95
CA THR A 18 8.64 -1.78 2.72
C THR A 18 7.32 -1.04 2.86
N ILE A 19 7.32 0.23 2.47
CA ILE A 19 6.12 1.05 2.33
C ILE A 19 5.69 0.98 0.87
N VAL A 20 4.42 0.64 0.65
CA VAL A 20 3.80 0.52 -0.67
C VAL A 20 2.54 1.38 -0.74
N GLU A 21 2.20 1.82 -1.94
CA GLU A 21 0.91 2.42 -2.27
C GLU A 21 0.05 1.35 -2.97
N GLY A 22 -1.09 1.01 -2.37
CA GLY A 22 -2.05 0.06 -2.94
C GLY A 22 -2.89 0.68 -4.06
N GLY A 23 -3.61 -0.15 -4.82
CA GLY A 23 -4.46 0.31 -5.93
C GLY A 23 -5.60 1.27 -5.54
N ASN A 24 -5.90 1.40 -4.24
CA ASN A 24 -6.85 2.37 -3.71
C ASN A 24 -6.24 3.77 -3.43
N GLY A 25 -4.93 3.96 -3.66
CA GLY A 25 -4.20 5.17 -3.34
C GLY A 25 -3.90 5.37 -1.85
N LYS A 26 -4.01 4.30 -1.05
CA LYS A 26 -3.58 4.31 0.36
C LYS A 26 -2.19 3.72 0.52
N PHE A 27 -1.51 4.14 1.60
CA PHE A 27 -0.20 3.63 1.95
C PHE A 27 -0.30 2.45 2.93
N TYR A 28 0.58 1.49 2.75
CA TYR A 28 0.70 0.29 3.57
C TYR A 28 2.17 0.01 3.89
N ALA A 29 2.43 -0.53 5.07
CA ALA A 29 3.73 -1.03 5.46
C ALA A 29 3.69 -2.54 5.60
N ILE A 30 4.58 -3.22 4.89
CA ILE A 30 4.81 -4.67 4.99
C ILE A 30 6.06 -4.85 5.85
N LEU A 31 5.90 -5.59 6.95
CA LEU A 31 6.90 -5.73 8.00
C LEU A 31 7.21 -7.21 8.21
N THR A 32 8.48 -7.57 8.25
CA THR A 32 8.94 -8.88 8.75
C THR A 32 9.72 -8.69 10.03
N GLN A 33 9.25 -9.28 11.13
CA GLN A 33 9.77 -9.05 12.47
C GLN A 33 10.00 -10.36 13.24
N GLN A 34 11.05 -10.40 14.03
CA GLN A 34 11.35 -11.46 15.00
C GLN A 34 10.62 -11.17 16.31
N LEU A 35 9.89 -12.14 16.83
CA LEU A 35 9.02 -11.96 17.98
C LEU A 35 9.75 -12.12 19.31
N TYR A 36 10.70 -13.05 19.38
CA TYR A 36 11.41 -13.39 20.62
C TYR A 36 12.91 -13.08 20.54
N ASP A 37 13.47 -12.53 21.63
CA ASP A 37 14.90 -12.22 21.78
C ASP A 37 15.81 -13.44 21.91
N ARG A 38 15.27 -14.53 22.46
CA ARG A 38 16.00 -15.80 22.65
C ARG A 38 15.64 -16.72 21.50
N GLN A 39 16.66 -17.33 20.88
CA GLN A 39 16.48 -18.36 19.84
C GLN A 39 15.41 -19.34 20.32
N PRO A 40 14.19 -19.32 19.74
CA PRO A 40 13.19 -20.30 20.09
C PRO A 40 13.69 -21.65 19.62
N HIS A 41 13.14 -22.69 20.22
CA HIS A 41 13.46 -24.05 19.82
C HIS A 41 13.26 -24.19 18.30
N PRO A 42 14.16 -24.87 17.54
CA PRO A 42 14.20 -24.81 16.07
C PRO A 42 12.88 -25.19 15.37
N GLU A 43 12.03 -25.95 16.06
CA GLU A 43 10.71 -26.38 15.59
C GLU A 43 9.64 -25.28 15.69
N PHE A 44 9.91 -24.18 16.41
CA PHE A 44 8.95 -23.11 16.65
C PHE A 44 9.26 -21.90 15.79
N PRO A 45 8.32 -21.50 14.93
CA PRO A 45 8.43 -20.28 14.15
C PRO A 45 8.61 -19.02 15.02
N ASN A 46 9.52 -18.12 14.61
CA ASN A 46 9.88 -16.89 15.37
C ASN A 46 9.57 -15.61 14.62
N TYR A 47 9.31 -15.70 13.32
CA TYR A 47 9.19 -14.55 12.46
C TYR A 47 7.73 -14.32 12.10
N GLU A 48 7.27 -13.09 12.20
CA GLU A 48 5.96 -12.66 11.74
C GLU A 48 6.13 -11.81 10.48
N VAL A 49 5.20 -11.96 9.53
CA VAL A 49 5.01 -11.00 8.44
C VAL A 49 3.67 -10.30 8.65
N ALA A 50 3.67 -8.99 8.75
CA ALA A 50 2.48 -8.18 8.99
C ALA A 50 2.33 -7.10 7.92
N VAL A 51 1.09 -6.76 7.58
CA VAL A 51 0.74 -5.63 6.72
C VAL A 51 -0.09 -4.64 7.54
N ASN A 52 0.34 -3.39 7.61
CA ASN A 52 -0.31 -2.33 8.36
C ASN A 52 -0.68 -1.17 7.42
N GLU A 53 -1.86 -0.56 7.59
CA GLU A 53 -2.19 0.69 6.88
C GLU A 53 -1.44 1.86 7.54
N THR A 54 -0.77 2.66 6.72
CA THR A 54 -0.04 3.87 7.16
C THR A 54 -0.79 5.11 6.73
N ASP A 55 -0.92 6.08 7.62
CA ASP A 55 -1.42 7.40 7.26
C ASP A 55 -0.34 8.24 6.53
N ILE A 56 -0.75 9.40 6.03
CA ILE A 56 0.12 10.34 5.30
C ILE A 56 1.29 10.89 6.15
N ASN A 57 1.22 10.75 7.48
CA ASN A 57 2.24 11.22 8.42
C ASN A 57 3.18 10.08 8.86
N GLY A 58 3.06 8.89 8.25
CA GLY A 58 3.85 7.71 8.60
C GLY A 58 3.45 7.07 9.94
N LYS A 59 2.31 7.45 10.53
CA LYS A 59 1.78 6.75 11.70
C LYS A 59 1.02 5.52 11.23
N PHE A 60 1.21 4.42 11.96
CA PHE A 60 0.52 3.17 11.70
C PHE A 60 -0.86 3.21 12.35
N LYS A 61 -1.90 3.04 11.55
CA LYS A 61 -3.22 2.69 12.09
C LYS A 61 -3.34 1.17 12.01
N VAL A 62 -3.32 0.50 13.15
CA VAL A 62 -3.65 -0.91 13.22
C VAL A 62 -5.12 -1.05 12.86
N LEU A 63 -5.41 -1.36 11.60
CA LEU A 63 -6.72 -1.86 11.24
C LEU A 63 -6.86 -3.23 11.89
N VAL A 64 -7.97 -3.43 12.61
CA VAL A 64 -8.32 -4.71 13.23
C VAL A 64 -8.55 -5.71 12.10
N GLY A 65 -7.49 -6.37 11.68
CA GLY A 65 -7.48 -7.13 10.43
C GLY A 65 -6.07 -7.20 9.84
N ILE A 66 -5.11 -7.65 10.65
CA ILE A 66 -3.77 -7.97 10.17
C ILE A 66 -3.90 -9.32 9.45
N TYR A 67 -4.25 -9.27 8.16
CA TYR A 67 -4.66 -10.42 7.37
C TYR A 67 -3.65 -11.59 7.32
N LEU A 68 -2.40 -11.36 7.74
CA LEU A 68 -1.30 -12.30 7.56
C LEU A 68 -0.48 -12.57 8.82
N LYS A 69 -1.00 -12.31 10.02
CA LYS A 69 -0.33 -12.74 11.27
C LYS A 69 -0.14 -14.24 11.27
N ARG A 70 1.04 -14.67 10.85
CA ARG A 70 1.47 -16.06 10.82
C ARG A 70 2.91 -16.09 11.27
N PHE A 71 3.23 -17.13 12.03
CA PHE A 71 4.56 -17.37 12.51
C PHE A 71 5.29 -18.28 11.52
N PHE A 72 6.48 -17.86 11.10
CA PHE A 72 7.31 -18.55 10.10
C PHE A 72 8.71 -18.84 10.63
N ALA A 73 9.36 -19.86 10.05
CA ALA A 73 10.81 -19.93 10.04
C ALA A 73 11.37 -18.71 9.27
N LYS A 74 12.66 -18.42 9.45
CA LYS A 74 13.25 -17.19 8.91
C LYS A 74 13.14 -17.10 7.38
N GLU A 75 13.48 -18.19 6.71
CA GLU A 75 13.50 -18.31 5.25
C GLU A 75 12.08 -18.19 4.69
N ASP A 76 11.12 -18.85 5.35
CA ASP A 76 9.70 -18.80 5.00
C ASP A 76 9.11 -17.40 5.20
N ALA A 77 9.55 -16.67 6.22
CA ALA A 77 9.13 -15.29 6.45
C ALA A 77 9.58 -14.37 5.31
N VAL A 78 10.82 -14.54 4.84
CA VAL A 78 11.36 -13.76 3.71
C VAL A 78 10.67 -14.15 2.40
N ALA A 79 10.41 -15.44 2.17
CA ALA A 79 9.67 -15.90 0.99
C ALA A 79 8.23 -15.38 1.00
N THR A 80 7.56 -15.40 2.16
CA THR A 80 6.20 -14.87 2.34
C THR A 80 6.16 -13.37 2.08
N TYR A 81 7.13 -12.64 2.62
CA TYR A 81 7.29 -11.21 2.36
C TYR A 81 7.35 -10.91 0.86
N GLN A 82 8.15 -11.66 0.10
CA GLN A 82 8.27 -11.46 -1.33
C GLN A 82 6.95 -11.77 -2.06
N LYS A 83 6.27 -12.86 -1.70
CA LYS A 83 4.96 -13.21 -2.28
C LYS A 83 3.90 -12.12 -2.08
N ILE A 84 3.93 -11.46 -0.92
CA ILE A 84 3.02 -10.34 -0.62
C ILE A 84 3.34 -9.14 -1.50
N LEU A 85 4.61 -8.82 -1.73
CA LEU A 85 4.98 -7.75 -2.65
C LEU A 85 4.51 -8.07 -4.07
N ASP A 86 4.77 -9.29 -4.55
CA ASP A 86 4.46 -9.66 -5.92
C ASP A 86 2.95 -9.67 -6.21
N ASN A 87 2.11 -10.00 -5.21
CA ASN A 87 0.66 -10.19 -5.37
C ASN A 87 -0.17 -9.29 -4.45
N PHE A 88 0.35 -8.11 -4.08
CA PHE A 88 -0.18 -7.28 -2.99
C PHE A 88 -1.69 -6.97 -3.06
N ASP A 89 -2.13 -6.43 -4.19
CA ASP A 89 -3.52 -5.98 -4.36
C ASP A 89 -4.51 -7.17 -4.39
N GLU A 90 -4.11 -8.30 -4.98
CA GLU A 90 -4.89 -9.54 -5.07
C GLU A 90 -5.00 -10.23 -3.71
N LEU A 91 -3.86 -10.40 -3.02
CA LEU A 91 -3.78 -11.14 -1.76
C LEU A 91 -4.54 -10.44 -0.62
N LEU A 92 -4.63 -9.11 -0.66
CA LEU A 92 -5.33 -8.30 0.32
C LEU A 92 -6.75 -7.89 -0.11
N ASN A 93 -7.20 -8.33 -1.29
CA ASN A 93 -8.49 -7.95 -1.88
C ASN A 93 -8.76 -6.43 -1.80
N ILE A 94 -7.75 -5.61 -2.12
CA ILE A 94 -7.85 -4.15 -1.96
C ILE A 94 -8.85 -3.61 -3.00
N PRO A 95 -9.92 -2.90 -2.58
CA PRO A 95 -10.84 -2.29 -3.52
C PRO A 95 -10.10 -1.29 -4.39
N GLN A 96 -10.08 -1.48 -5.71
CA GLN A 96 -9.43 -0.54 -6.62
C GLN A 96 -10.12 0.82 -6.54
N LYS A 97 -9.33 1.90 -6.60
CA LYS A 97 -9.91 3.26 -6.68
C LYS A 97 -10.75 3.31 -7.95
N GLN A 98 -12.06 3.49 -7.81
CA GLN A 98 -12.88 3.88 -8.97
C GLN A 98 -12.36 5.26 -9.40
N GLU A 99 -11.69 5.30 -10.55
CA GLU A 99 -11.54 6.57 -11.26
C GLU A 99 -12.95 7.09 -11.51
N VAL A 100 -13.31 8.15 -10.80
CA VAL A 100 -14.47 8.95 -11.16
C VAL A 100 -14.17 9.43 -12.57
N GLN A 101 -14.82 8.81 -13.57
CA GLN A 101 -14.82 9.30 -14.94
C GLN A 101 -15.09 10.79 -14.88
N SER A 102 -14.04 11.58 -15.13
CA SER A 102 -14.15 12.99 -15.43
C SER A 102 -15.12 13.08 -16.59
N LYS A 103 -16.38 13.47 -16.30
CA LYS A 103 -17.33 13.84 -17.34
C LYS A 103 -16.61 14.80 -18.29
N PRO A 104 -16.70 14.61 -19.62
CA PRO A 104 -16.10 15.55 -20.54
C PRO A 104 -16.66 16.94 -20.25
N SER A 105 -15.76 17.89 -20.00
CA SER A 105 -16.08 19.30 -19.79
C SER A 105 -17.03 19.75 -20.89
N ALA A 106 -18.17 20.31 -20.47
CA ALA A 106 -19.16 20.88 -21.37
C ALA A 106 -18.50 21.82 -22.40
N PRO A 107 -19.01 21.86 -23.65
CA PRO A 107 -18.40 22.65 -24.71
C PRO A 107 -18.34 24.12 -24.31
N LYS A 108 -17.19 24.74 -24.61
CA LYS A 108 -16.96 26.19 -24.55
C LYS A 108 -18.19 26.93 -25.10
N PRO A 109 -18.67 28.01 -24.46
CA PRO A 109 -19.65 28.86 -25.09
C PRO A 109 -19.01 29.48 -26.34
N THR A 110 -19.49 29.06 -27.50
CA THR A 110 -19.28 29.75 -28.77
C THR A 110 -19.86 31.15 -28.63
N VAL A 111 -19.00 32.17 -28.64
CA VAL A 111 -19.47 33.55 -28.81
C VAL A 111 -19.94 33.66 -30.25
N SER A 112 -21.25 33.55 -30.44
CA SER A 112 -21.92 33.92 -31.68
C SER A 112 -21.85 35.43 -31.83
N THR A 113 -20.93 35.92 -32.65
CA THR A 113 -21.01 37.30 -33.17
C THR A 113 -21.83 37.24 -34.44
N THR A 114 -23.12 37.60 -34.34
CA THR A 114 -23.97 37.89 -35.49
C THR A 114 -24.36 39.36 -35.42
N GLU A 115 -23.79 40.10 -36.37
CA GLU A 115 -24.30 41.25 -37.15
C GLU A 115 -25.32 42.22 -36.52
N SER A 116 -25.08 43.53 -36.69
CA SER A 116 -25.76 44.33 -37.71
C SER A 116 -25.48 45.85 -37.60
N SER A 117 -25.27 46.43 -38.78
CA SER A 117 -25.38 47.82 -39.26
C SER A 117 -26.11 48.86 -38.42
N THR A 118 -25.71 50.15 -38.54
CA THR A 118 -26.50 51.27 -39.13
C THR A 118 -25.85 52.64 -38.86
N THR A 119 -25.59 53.36 -39.96
CA THR A 119 -25.65 54.80 -40.27
C THR A 119 -25.56 55.88 -39.16
N HIS A 120 -24.71 56.89 -39.38
CA HIS A 120 -25.13 58.30 -39.55
C HIS A 120 -24.04 59.16 -40.19
#